data_AF-A0A833YA06-F1
#
_entry.id   AF-A0A833YA06-F1
#
_cell.length_a   1.000
_cell.length_b   1.000
_cell.length_c   1.000
_cell.angle_alpha   90.00
_cell.angle_beta   90.00
_cell.angle_gamma   90.00
#
_symmetry.space_group_name_H-M   'P 1'
#
loop_
_entity.id
_entity.type
_entity.pdbx_description
1 polymer ?
#
loop_
_entity_poly.entity_id
_entity_poly.type
_entity_poly.pdbx_seq_one_letter_code
_entity_poly.pdbx_strand_id
1 'polypeptide(L)'
;MPLLLSPYHSSFSVVSNSTPRLLSWILWTSWLHIAWLHFRSSQKQARLLEREREREMKGTYGMLIVIFMFQIHQAAVCGTQLHNVSKFVQKVPVASAGRKYDFIYLVQQWQISLCNIKSCLKPARPAFSIHGLWPSTYSTKTPSNCTATVSKFAPQKISDLKDRLDMEWPSLLQESNYELWKEEWESHGSCSQAMLPQHAFFETALRLKEKYKLQEMLAEKDIYPFGNLYRLDGIIDAIATATGHKPQIQCSLYKQVPLLSNVFLCFDYNATNIIDCPVKKRCRYDEIMIPYYMFGSRRN
;
A
#
# COMPACT_ATOMS: atom_id res chain seq x y z
N MET A 1 -69.62 8.33 -68.68
CA MET A 1 -69.73 7.94 -70.10
C MET A 1 -69.78 9.23 -70.93
N PRO A 2 -69.20 9.31 -72.15
CA PRO A 2 -67.88 8.82 -72.59
C PRO A 2 -67.08 9.90 -73.40
N LEU A 3 -65.78 9.63 -73.56
CA LEU A 3 -64.92 9.79 -74.76
C LEU A 3 -64.75 11.13 -75.54
N LEU A 4 -63.45 11.38 -75.83
CA LEU A 4 -62.85 11.78 -77.14
C LEU A 4 -62.81 13.27 -77.56
N LEU A 5 -61.60 13.87 -77.55
CA LEU A 5 -60.69 14.07 -78.71
C LEU A 5 -59.73 15.28 -78.53
N SER A 6 -58.52 15.11 -79.06
CA SER A 6 -57.41 16.06 -79.27
C SER A 6 -57.75 17.12 -80.36
N PRO A 7 -56.85 17.99 -80.91
CA PRO A 7 -55.42 18.27 -80.64
C PRO A 7 -55.00 19.79 -80.74
N TYR A 8 -53.68 20.02 -80.67
CA TYR A 8 -52.84 21.06 -81.36
C TYR A 8 -52.00 22.05 -80.52
N HIS A 9 -50.69 21.72 -80.49
CA HIS A 9 -49.45 22.52 -80.64
C HIS A 9 -49.28 23.94 -80.07
N SER A 10 -48.16 24.14 -79.34
CA SER A 10 -47.07 25.05 -79.79
C SER A 10 -45.81 25.01 -78.91
N SER A 11 -44.66 24.83 -79.57
CA SER A 11 -43.28 25.32 -79.31
C SER A 11 -42.53 24.97 -78.01
N PHE A 12 -41.50 24.13 -78.14
CA PHE A 12 -40.32 24.07 -77.28
C PHE A 12 -39.16 24.83 -77.95
N SER A 13 -38.54 25.76 -77.22
CA SER A 13 -37.23 26.33 -77.53
C SER A 13 -36.14 25.51 -76.83
N VAL A 14 -35.17 25.03 -77.60
CA VAL A 14 -33.98 24.32 -77.12
C VAL A 14 -32.93 25.35 -76.72
N VAL A 15 -32.57 25.42 -75.43
CA VAL A 15 -31.34 26.08 -74.96
C VAL A 15 -30.23 25.02 -74.92
N SER A 16 -29.14 25.28 -75.65
CA SER A 16 -28.00 24.38 -75.78
C SER A 16 -27.20 24.26 -74.48
N ASN A 17 -26.92 23.02 -74.10
CA ASN A 17 -26.26 22.62 -72.86
C ASN A 17 -24.73 22.57 -73.07
N SER A 18 -23.96 23.44 -72.42
CA SER A 18 -22.50 23.42 -72.49
C SER A 18 -21.83 23.63 -71.12
N THR A 19 -22.08 22.73 -70.17
CA THR A 19 -21.31 22.63 -68.92
C THR A 19 -21.10 21.20 -68.34
N PRO A 20 -20.83 20.10 -69.09
CA PRO A 20 -20.50 18.81 -68.43
C PRO A 20 -19.00 18.55 -68.23
N ARG A 21 -18.09 19.20 -68.98
CA ARG A 21 -16.67 18.81 -68.97
C ARG A 21 -15.86 19.38 -67.81
N LEU A 22 -16.01 20.67 -67.45
CA LEU A 22 -15.20 21.26 -66.38
C LEU A 22 -15.46 20.65 -64.99
N LEU A 23 -16.72 20.39 -64.66
CA LEU A 23 -17.11 19.79 -63.37
C LEU A 23 -16.57 18.36 -63.23
N SER A 24 -16.56 17.58 -64.31
CA SER A 24 -15.99 16.22 -64.31
C SER A 24 -14.49 16.22 -64.04
N TRP A 25 -13.75 17.16 -64.63
CA TRP A 25 -12.30 17.30 -64.40
C TRP A 25 -11.97 17.71 -62.96
N ILE A 26 -12.70 18.67 -62.40
CA ILE A 26 -12.49 19.12 -61.01
C ILE A 26 -12.76 17.99 -60.01
N LEU A 27 -13.83 17.22 -60.22
CA LEU A 27 -14.17 16.07 -59.37
C LEU A 27 -13.10 14.96 -59.48
N TRP A 28 -12.57 14.70 -60.68
CA TRP A 28 -11.49 13.74 -60.89
C TRP A 28 -10.18 14.15 -60.22
N THR A 29 -9.76 15.42 -60.35
CA THR A 29 -8.53 15.89 -59.70
C THR A 29 -8.68 15.92 -58.18
N SER A 30 -9.87 16.23 -57.67
CA SER A 30 -10.16 16.18 -56.23
C SER A 30 -10.09 14.75 -55.69
N TRP A 31 -10.67 13.78 -56.40
CA TRP A 31 -10.59 12.36 -56.04
C TRP A 31 -9.17 11.82 -56.05
N LEU A 32 -8.37 12.16 -57.07
CA LEU A 32 -6.96 11.77 -57.12
C LEU A 32 -6.15 12.39 -55.98
N HIS A 33 -6.46 13.63 -55.58
CA HIS A 33 -5.79 14.28 -54.46
C HIS A 33 -6.17 13.65 -53.12
N ILE A 34 -7.45 13.33 -52.91
CA ILE A 34 -7.94 12.59 -51.74
C ILE A 34 -7.30 11.20 -51.67
N ALA A 35 -7.28 10.46 -52.78
CA ALA A 35 -6.63 9.15 -52.86
C ALA A 35 -5.13 9.23 -52.54
N TRP A 36 -4.44 10.25 -53.05
CA TRP A 36 -3.03 10.50 -52.75
C TRP A 36 -2.80 10.84 -51.27
N LEU A 37 -3.68 11.64 -50.65
CA LEU A 37 -3.62 11.96 -49.21
C LEU A 37 -3.84 10.71 -48.35
N HIS A 38 -4.80 9.85 -48.70
CA HIS A 38 -5.02 8.56 -48.03
C HIS A 38 -3.81 7.64 -48.17
N PHE A 39 -3.26 7.50 -49.37
CA PHE A 39 -2.05 6.70 -49.60
C PHE A 39 -0.85 7.23 -48.79
N ARG A 40 -0.65 8.55 -48.77
CA ARG A 40 0.42 9.20 -48.00
C ARG A 40 0.23 9.04 -46.49
N SER A 41 -1.02 9.07 -46.01
CA SER A 41 -1.36 8.82 -44.60
C SER A 41 -1.08 7.38 -44.19
N SER A 42 -1.52 6.41 -45.01
CA SER A 42 -1.26 4.98 -44.79
C SER A 42 0.25 4.67 -44.79
N GLN A 43 1.01 5.26 -45.71
CA GLN A 43 2.48 5.16 -45.75
C GLN A 43 3.19 5.79 -44.54
N LYS A 44 2.59 6.80 -43.89
CA LYS A 44 3.11 7.36 -42.63
C LYS A 44 2.80 6.43 -41.45
N GLN A 45 1.58 5.90 -41.36
CA GLN A 45 1.20 4.96 -40.31
C GLN A 45 2.04 3.67 -40.35
N ALA A 46 2.27 3.10 -41.53
CA ALA A 46 3.15 1.93 -41.69
C ALA A 46 4.59 2.22 -41.18
N ARG A 47 5.14 3.39 -41.50
CA ARG A 47 6.47 3.81 -41.01
C ARG A 47 6.53 4.10 -39.51
N LEU A 48 5.42 4.48 -38.89
CA LEU A 48 5.32 4.68 -37.43
C LEU A 48 5.27 3.33 -36.72
N LEU A 49 4.44 2.40 -37.20
CA LEU A 49 4.34 1.05 -36.68
C LEU A 49 5.66 0.29 -36.78
N GLU A 50 6.39 0.43 -37.89
CA GLU A 50 7.71 -0.19 -38.04
C GLU A 50 8.71 0.38 -37.01
N ARG A 51 8.70 1.70 -36.76
CA ARG A 51 9.56 2.34 -35.73
C ARG A 51 9.14 1.98 -34.31
N GLU A 52 7.86 1.71 -34.05
CA GLU A 52 7.38 1.20 -32.77
C GLU A 52 7.82 -0.25 -32.57
N ARG A 53 7.66 -1.10 -33.57
CA ARG A 53 8.12 -2.49 -33.55
C ARG A 53 9.65 -2.59 -33.41
N GLU A 54 10.41 -1.72 -34.06
CA GLU A 54 11.87 -1.62 -33.87
C GLU A 54 12.24 -1.16 -32.44
N ARG A 55 11.48 -0.24 -31.84
CA ARG A 55 11.70 0.21 -30.46
C ARG A 55 11.36 -0.90 -29.46
N GLU A 56 10.26 -1.62 -29.66
CA GLU A 56 9.89 -2.78 -28.86
C GLU A 56 10.91 -3.92 -28.99
N MET A 57 11.39 -4.19 -30.22
CA MET A 57 12.43 -5.18 -30.48
C MET A 57 13.76 -4.79 -29.81
N LYS A 58 14.18 -3.53 -29.88
CA LYS A 58 15.37 -3.04 -29.17
C LYS A 58 15.20 -3.09 -27.65
N GLY A 59 14.00 -2.81 -27.13
CA GLY A 59 13.67 -2.95 -25.71
C GLY A 59 13.69 -4.39 -25.22
N THR A 60 13.14 -5.33 -25.98
CA THR A 60 13.15 -6.76 -25.66
C THR A 60 14.54 -7.38 -25.80
N TYR A 61 15.32 -7.04 -26.84
CA TYR A 61 16.71 -7.47 -26.95
C TYR A 61 17.58 -6.87 -25.83
N GLY A 62 17.36 -5.60 -25.47
CA GLY A 62 18.02 -4.98 -24.31
C GLY A 62 17.69 -5.69 -23.00
N MET A 63 16.41 -6.03 -22.79
CA MET A 63 15.96 -6.78 -21.62
C MET A 63 16.54 -8.20 -21.58
N LEU A 64 16.60 -8.90 -22.72
CA LEU A 64 17.21 -10.23 -22.83
C LEU A 64 18.73 -10.19 -22.57
N ILE A 65 19.44 -9.16 -23.04
CA ILE A 65 20.87 -8.97 -22.75
C ILE A 65 21.10 -8.72 -21.26
N VAL A 66 20.25 -7.91 -20.61
CA VAL A 66 20.34 -7.68 -19.15
C VAL A 66 20.05 -8.97 -18.39
N ILE A 67 19.06 -9.76 -18.78
CA ILE A 67 18.77 -11.07 -18.17
C ILE A 67 19.95 -12.02 -18.39
N PHE A 68 20.52 -12.08 -19.59
CA PHE A 68 21.67 -12.95 -19.89
C PHE A 68 22.92 -12.53 -19.13
N MET A 69 23.18 -11.22 -19.01
CA MET A 69 24.24 -10.66 -18.16
C MET A 69 23.99 -10.98 -16.67
N PHE A 70 22.74 -10.92 -16.20
CA PHE A 70 22.38 -11.29 -14.83
C PHE A 70 22.55 -12.79 -14.58
N GLN A 71 22.18 -13.64 -15.54
CA GLN A 71 22.38 -15.10 -15.49
C GLN A 71 23.86 -15.47 -15.53
N ILE A 72 24.68 -14.79 -16.33
CA ILE A 72 26.15 -14.96 -16.33
C ILE A 72 26.73 -14.48 -15.00
N HIS A 73 26.24 -13.38 -14.41
CA HIS A 73 26.66 -12.92 -13.09
C HIS A 73 26.29 -13.93 -12.00
N GLN A 74 25.08 -14.51 -12.04
CA GLN A 74 24.69 -15.57 -11.09
C GLN A 74 25.51 -16.85 -11.28
N ALA A 75 25.84 -17.24 -12.51
CA ALA A 75 26.72 -18.38 -12.79
C ALA A 75 28.17 -18.13 -12.34
N ALA A 76 28.68 -16.91 -12.49
CA ALA A 76 30.00 -16.51 -12.02
C ALA A 76 30.10 -16.44 -10.49
N VAL A 77 29.01 -16.05 -9.80
CA VAL A 77 28.90 -16.10 -8.33
C VAL A 77 28.74 -17.54 -7.82
N CYS A 78 28.18 -18.44 -8.62
CA CYS A 78 28.00 -19.86 -8.28
C CYS A 78 29.29 -20.70 -8.49
N GLY A 79 30.26 -20.21 -9.27
CA GLY A 79 31.50 -20.93 -9.61
C GLY A 79 32.61 -20.94 -8.56
N THR A 80 32.47 -20.23 -7.43
CA THR A 80 33.55 -20.11 -6.41
C THR A 80 33.20 -20.62 -5.00
N GLN A 81 32.17 -21.44 -4.82
CA GLN A 81 31.83 -22.04 -3.51
C GLN A 81 31.44 -23.52 -3.63
N LEU A 82 32.32 -24.35 -4.19
CA LEU A 82 32.37 -25.77 -3.84
C LEU A 82 33.61 -25.98 -2.97
N HIS A 83 33.41 -25.90 -1.66
CA HIS A 83 34.15 -26.56 -0.56
C HIS A 83 33.92 -25.80 0.76
N ASN A 84 32.71 -25.84 1.30
CA ASN A 84 32.50 -25.98 2.75
C ASN A 84 30.99 -26.14 3.04
N VAL A 85 30.48 -27.36 3.01
CA VAL A 85 29.23 -27.67 3.73
C VAL A 85 29.57 -27.82 5.20
N SER A 86 30.13 -26.77 5.80
CA SER A 86 30.13 -26.60 7.24
C SER A 86 28.77 -26.01 7.57
N LYS A 87 27.91 -26.86 8.13
CA LYS A 87 26.63 -26.54 8.77
C LYS A 87 26.49 -25.04 9.03
N PHE A 88 25.65 -24.35 8.24
CA PHE A 88 25.03 -23.10 8.68
C PHE A 88 24.03 -23.48 9.78
N VAL A 89 24.55 -23.82 10.96
CA VAL A 89 23.84 -23.57 12.19
C VAL A 89 23.68 -22.07 12.18
N GLN A 90 22.48 -21.59 11.89
CA GLN A 90 22.09 -20.22 12.20
C GLN A 90 22.55 -20.01 13.64
N LYS A 91 23.58 -19.19 13.85
CA LYS A 91 23.93 -18.75 15.21
C LYS A 91 22.70 -17.97 15.67
N VAL A 92 21.78 -18.68 16.32
CA VAL A 92 20.80 -18.06 17.20
C VAL A 92 21.65 -17.13 18.06
N PRO A 93 21.40 -15.81 18.05
CA PRO A 93 22.14 -14.91 18.90
C PRO A 93 22.01 -15.48 20.30
N VAL A 94 23.12 -15.93 20.87
CA VAL A 94 23.16 -16.39 22.25
C VAL A 94 22.45 -15.29 23.04
N ALA A 95 21.31 -15.64 23.65
CA ALA A 95 20.63 -14.75 24.56
C ALA A 95 21.70 -14.30 25.55
N SER A 96 22.10 -13.03 25.50
CA SER A 96 23.10 -12.56 26.44
C SER A 96 22.43 -12.70 27.79
N ALA A 97 23.00 -13.55 28.66
CA ALA A 97 22.51 -13.76 30.01
C ALA A 97 22.27 -12.37 30.64
N GLY A 98 21.01 -11.97 30.78
CA GLY A 98 20.60 -10.62 31.23
C GLY A 98 19.59 -9.86 30.35
N ARG A 99 19.30 -10.26 29.10
CA ARG A 99 18.23 -9.63 28.29
C ARG A 99 16.84 -10.10 28.72
N LYS A 100 15.93 -9.16 28.98
CA LYS A 100 14.54 -9.42 29.43
C LYS A 100 13.54 -9.65 28.29
N TYR A 101 13.96 -9.38 27.06
CA TYR A 101 13.14 -9.48 25.86
C TYR A 101 14.03 -9.80 24.64
N ASP A 102 13.42 -10.35 23.60
CA ASP A 102 14.08 -10.86 22.40
C ASP A 102 13.90 -9.93 21.19
N PHE A 103 12.75 -9.28 21.09
CA PHE A 103 12.36 -8.41 19.98
C PHE A 103 11.34 -7.36 20.44
N ILE A 104 10.99 -6.42 19.58
CA ILE A 104 10.02 -5.35 19.89
C ILE A 104 8.89 -5.34 18.86
N TYR A 105 7.64 -5.31 19.31
CA TYR A 105 6.51 -4.96 18.45
C TYR A 105 6.34 -3.45 18.40
N LEU A 106 6.23 -2.87 17.20
CA LEU A 106 5.45 -1.65 17.00
C LEU A 106 4.02 -2.05 16.69
N VAL A 107 3.08 -1.62 17.53
CA VAL A 107 1.66 -1.89 17.39
C VAL A 107 0.97 -0.62 16.94
N GLN A 108 0.35 -0.68 15.76
CA GLN A 108 -0.48 0.40 15.24
C GLN A 108 -1.94 -0.05 15.25
N GLN A 109 -2.85 0.82 15.69
CA GLN A 109 -4.28 0.55 15.77
C GLN A 109 -5.06 1.38 14.74
N TRP A 110 -6.12 0.82 14.17
CA TRP A 110 -7.04 1.57 13.32
C TRP A 110 -8.10 2.26 14.18
N GLN A 111 -8.06 3.59 14.28
CA GLN A 111 -8.87 4.33 15.25
C GLN A 111 -10.38 4.15 15.05
N ILE A 112 -10.86 4.14 13.79
CA ILE A 112 -12.29 3.94 13.50
C ILE A 112 -12.76 2.55 13.94
N SER A 113 -11.95 1.51 13.76
CA SER A 113 -12.30 0.18 14.27
C SER A 113 -12.36 0.18 15.79
N LEU A 114 -11.36 0.77 16.45
CA LEU A 114 -11.33 0.86 17.91
C LEU A 114 -12.62 1.49 18.45
N CYS A 115 -13.02 2.62 17.88
CA CYS A 115 -14.18 3.36 18.38
C CYS A 115 -15.53 2.78 17.92
N ASN A 116 -15.55 1.96 16.87
CA ASN A 116 -16.71 1.12 16.58
C ASN A 116 -16.88 0.02 17.63
N ILE A 117 -15.78 -0.55 18.12
CA ILE A 117 -15.79 -1.67 19.07
C ILE A 117 -15.96 -1.20 20.51
N LYS A 118 -15.40 -0.04 20.87
CA LYS A 118 -15.39 0.52 22.22
C LYS A 118 -15.93 1.95 22.19
N SER A 119 -16.57 2.37 23.29
CA SER A 119 -16.94 3.77 23.49
C SER A 119 -15.68 4.62 23.64
N CYS A 120 -15.42 5.49 22.66
CA CYS A 120 -14.32 6.44 22.70
C CYS A 120 -14.75 7.78 23.31
N LEU A 121 -13.83 8.39 24.06
CA LEU A 121 -14.00 9.70 24.70
C LEU A 121 -13.61 10.84 23.76
N LYS A 122 -12.78 10.55 22.74
CA LYS A 122 -12.32 11.52 21.75
C LYS A 122 -12.67 11.09 20.31
N PRO A 123 -12.81 12.03 19.37
CA PRO A 123 -13.10 11.70 17.97
C PRO A 123 -12.00 10.85 17.34
N ALA A 124 -12.41 9.76 16.68
CA ALA A 124 -11.54 8.93 15.87
C ALA A 124 -11.35 9.53 14.47
N ARG A 125 -10.19 9.25 13.87
CA ARG A 125 -9.90 9.57 12.45
C ARG A 125 -9.72 8.28 11.65
N PRO A 126 -10.00 8.27 10.34
CA PRO A 126 -9.64 7.14 9.46
C PRO A 126 -8.13 7.10 9.24
N ALA A 127 -7.39 6.77 10.30
CA ALA A 127 -5.94 6.72 10.32
C ALA A 127 -5.45 5.64 11.31
N PHE A 128 -4.23 5.17 11.06
CA PHE A 128 -3.48 4.40 12.05
C PHE A 128 -2.83 5.33 13.07
N SER A 129 -3.04 5.07 14.36
CA SER A 129 -2.22 5.62 15.44
C SER A 129 -1.33 4.54 16.04
N ILE A 130 -0.27 4.96 16.73
CA ILE A 130 0.47 4.08 17.62
C ILE A 130 -0.48 3.63 18.73
N HIS A 131 -0.50 2.33 18.99
CA HIS A 131 -1.04 1.74 20.20
C HIS A 131 0.08 1.59 21.23
N GLY A 132 1.22 1.02 20.79
CA GLY A 132 2.26 0.57 21.69
C GLY A 132 3.60 0.25 21.03
N LEU A 133 4.66 0.30 21.83
CA LEU A 133 5.96 -0.28 21.51
C LEU A 133 6.29 -1.32 22.59
N TRP A 134 6.24 -2.61 22.25
CA TRP A 134 6.17 -3.70 23.23
C TRP A 134 7.36 -4.64 23.14
N PRO A 135 8.37 -4.48 24.02
CA PRO A 135 9.40 -5.49 24.24
C PRO A 135 8.75 -6.85 24.52
N SER A 136 9.16 -7.88 23.77
CA SER A 136 8.51 -9.18 23.74
C SER A 136 9.52 -10.31 23.70
N THR A 137 9.11 -11.49 24.17
CA THR A 137 9.92 -12.72 24.07
C THR A 137 9.31 -13.65 23.04
N TYR A 138 10.11 -14.58 22.52
CA TYR A 138 9.59 -15.69 21.70
C TYR A 138 8.75 -16.68 22.51
N SER A 139 8.83 -16.62 23.85
CA SER A 139 7.98 -17.39 24.74
C SER A 139 6.55 -16.81 24.79
N THR A 140 5.60 -17.55 25.36
CA THR A 140 4.21 -17.08 25.52
C THR A 140 4.07 -15.92 26.52
N LYS A 141 5.09 -15.65 27.34
CA LYS A 141 5.08 -14.60 28.37
C LYS A 141 5.71 -13.32 27.82
N THR A 142 4.88 -12.33 27.51
CA THR A 142 5.36 -10.97 27.26
C THR A 142 5.86 -10.39 28.59
N PRO A 143 7.07 -9.81 28.63
CA PRO A 143 7.57 -9.15 29.81
C PRO A 143 6.72 -7.90 30.07
N SER A 144 6.31 -7.70 31.32
CA SER A 144 5.60 -6.52 31.78
C SER A 144 6.11 -6.12 33.16
N ASN A 145 6.00 -4.84 33.51
CA ASN A 145 6.36 -4.32 34.83
C ASN A 145 7.80 -4.71 35.28
N CYS A 146 8.77 -4.56 34.38
CA CYS A 146 10.04 -5.30 34.44
C CYS A 146 11.11 -4.78 35.41
N THR A 147 10.91 -3.68 36.13
CA THR A 147 11.95 -3.08 36.98
C THR A 147 11.58 -3.23 38.46
N ALA A 148 12.51 -3.74 39.28
CA ALA A 148 12.34 -3.92 40.73
C ALA A 148 11.99 -2.60 41.46
N THR A 149 12.48 -1.49 40.93
CA THR A 149 11.98 -0.13 41.15
C THR A 149 11.35 0.33 39.84
N VAL A 150 10.03 0.37 39.76
CA VAL A 150 9.30 0.90 38.58
C VAL A 150 9.93 2.23 38.18
N SER A 151 10.59 2.28 37.01
CA SER A 151 11.03 3.57 36.48
C SER A 151 9.79 4.35 36.12
N LYS A 152 9.37 5.21 37.04
CA LYS A 152 8.15 5.99 36.90
C LYS A 152 8.22 6.84 35.64
N PHE A 153 7.08 6.98 34.99
CA PHE A 153 6.93 7.90 33.88
C PHE A 153 7.25 9.34 34.32
N ALA A 154 8.07 10.02 33.54
CA ALA A 154 8.48 11.41 33.78
C ALA A 154 8.11 12.28 32.57
N PRO A 155 7.01 13.05 32.59
CA PRO A 155 6.52 13.79 31.42
C PRO A 155 7.54 14.80 30.85
N GLN A 156 8.37 15.40 31.71
CA GLN A 156 9.43 16.32 31.32
C GLN A 156 10.51 15.68 30.43
N LYS A 157 10.62 14.35 30.41
CA LYS A 157 11.58 13.64 29.53
C LYS A 157 11.08 13.50 28.10
N ILE A 158 9.86 13.91 27.80
CA ILE A 158 9.25 13.78 26.46
C ILE A 158 8.58 15.08 26.00
N SER A 159 8.88 16.20 26.66
CA SER A 159 8.22 17.48 26.40
C SER A 159 8.47 17.97 24.97
N ASP A 160 9.66 17.71 24.43
CA ASP A 160 10.05 17.98 23.05
C ASP A 160 9.32 17.09 22.03
N LEU A 161 8.85 15.91 22.45
CA LEU A 161 8.13 14.96 21.59
C LEU A 161 6.60 15.16 21.64
N LYS A 162 6.11 16.03 22.53
CA LYS A 162 4.69 16.09 22.90
C LYS A 162 3.76 16.27 21.71
N ASP A 163 4.03 17.24 20.83
CA ASP A 163 3.13 17.54 19.71
C ASP A 163 3.04 16.38 18.70
N ARG A 164 4.17 15.68 18.48
CA ARG A 164 4.20 14.47 17.66
C ARG A 164 3.46 13.32 18.33
N LEU A 165 3.61 13.14 19.65
CA LEU A 165 2.87 12.12 20.39
C LEU A 165 1.37 12.39 20.42
N ASP A 166 0.93 13.64 20.57
CA ASP A 166 -0.48 14.00 20.52
C ASP A 166 -1.13 13.65 19.18
N MET A 167 -0.37 13.77 18.08
CA MET A 167 -0.84 13.47 16.74
C MET A 167 -0.81 11.96 16.43
N GLU A 168 0.32 11.30 16.72
CA GLU A 168 0.59 9.93 16.28
C GLU A 168 0.22 8.87 17.31
N TRP A 169 0.15 9.22 18.60
CA TRP A 169 -0.18 8.33 19.71
C TRP A 169 -1.29 8.93 20.62
N PRO A 170 -2.43 9.37 20.05
CA PRO A 170 -3.53 9.93 20.83
C PRO A 170 -4.23 8.86 21.68
N SER A 171 -4.66 9.26 22.87
CA SER A 171 -5.62 8.49 23.66
C SER A 171 -7.03 8.72 23.16
N LEU A 172 -7.71 7.64 22.79
CA LEU A 172 -9.13 7.66 22.38
C LEU A 172 -10.07 7.14 23.48
N LEU A 173 -9.53 6.45 24.47
CA LEU A 173 -10.30 5.78 25.53
C LEU A 173 -10.08 6.41 26.91
N GLN A 174 -9.14 7.34 27.04
CA GLN A 174 -8.81 8.04 28.29
C GLN A 174 -8.85 9.55 28.04
N GLU A 175 -9.12 10.31 29.10
CA GLU A 175 -9.19 11.78 29.02
C GLU A 175 -7.83 12.38 28.64
N SER A 176 -6.75 11.84 29.21
CA SER A 176 -5.40 12.35 28.98
C SER A 176 -4.57 11.46 28.08
N ASN A 177 -3.80 12.07 27.18
CA ASN A 177 -2.77 11.35 26.43
C ASN A 177 -1.60 10.95 27.34
N TYR A 178 -1.30 11.75 28.37
CA TYR A 178 -0.26 11.42 29.34
C TYR A 178 -0.60 10.19 30.18
N GLU A 179 -1.88 9.93 30.47
CA GLU A 179 -2.30 8.70 31.16
C GLU A 179 -1.98 7.48 30.30
N LEU A 180 -2.34 7.50 29.02
CA LEU A 180 -1.98 6.45 28.06
C LEU A 180 -0.46 6.26 27.97
N TRP A 181 0.31 7.33 27.77
CA TRP A 181 1.76 7.23 27.64
C TRP A 181 2.42 6.73 28.92
N LYS A 182 1.91 7.13 30.08
CA LYS A 182 2.36 6.60 31.37
C LYS A 182 2.12 5.09 31.46
N GLU A 183 0.92 4.63 31.14
CA GLU A 183 0.58 3.20 31.18
C GLU A 183 1.45 2.38 30.24
N GLU A 184 1.66 2.85 29.00
CA GLU A 184 2.50 2.20 28.00
C GLU A 184 3.97 2.15 28.44
N TRP A 185 4.50 3.25 29.01
CA TRP A 185 5.85 3.27 29.54
C TRP A 185 6.03 2.34 30.75
N GLU A 186 5.16 2.45 31.74
CA GLU A 186 5.30 1.68 33.00
C GLU A 186 5.09 0.18 32.75
N SER A 187 4.13 -0.19 31.88
CA SER A 187 3.80 -1.58 31.57
C SER A 187 4.78 -2.23 30.59
N HIS A 188 5.22 -1.50 29.56
CA HIS A 188 6.01 -2.05 28.46
C HIS A 188 7.39 -1.42 28.33
N GLY A 189 7.48 -0.08 28.28
CA GLY A 189 8.74 0.63 28.05
C GLY A 189 9.80 0.39 29.13
N SER A 190 9.37 0.21 30.39
CA SER A 190 10.25 -0.12 31.53
C SER A 190 11.05 -1.42 31.31
N CYS A 191 10.54 -2.35 30.49
CA CYS A 191 11.22 -3.58 30.12
C CYS A 191 12.40 -3.38 29.17
N SER A 192 12.40 -2.30 28.40
CA SER A 192 13.47 -1.94 27.47
C SER A 192 14.40 -0.85 27.97
N GLN A 193 14.19 -0.29 29.17
CA GLN A 193 14.88 0.93 29.63
C GLN A 193 16.42 0.94 29.46
N ALA A 194 17.09 -0.20 29.63
CA ALA A 194 18.55 -0.29 29.45
C ALA A 194 19.00 -0.02 28.01
N MET A 195 18.14 -0.30 27.03
CA MET A 195 18.36 -0.09 25.59
C MET A 195 17.63 1.16 25.09
N LEU A 196 16.39 1.34 25.52
CA LEU A 196 15.49 2.44 25.16
C LEU A 196 15.03 3.14 26.44
N PRO A 197 15.81 4.10 26.97
CA PRO A 197 15.33 5.00 28.02
C PRO A 197 14.05 5.73 27.59
N GLN A 198 13.29 6.28 28.55
CA GLN A 198 11.94 6.83 28.29
C GLN A 198 11.86 7.73 27.05
N HIS A 199 12.74 8.72 26.90
CA HIS A 199 12.74 9.58 25.72
C HIS A 199 12.92 8.77 24.42
N ALA A 200 13.98 7.95 24.35
CA ALA A 200 14.28 7.11 23.20
C ALA A 200 13.18 6.07 22.89
N PHE A 201 12.44 5.59 23.89
CA PHE A 201 11.30 4.70 23.71
C PHE A 201 10.18 5.38 22.89
N PHE A 202 9.77 6.58 23.30
CA PHE A 202 8.75 7.35 22.59
C PHE A 202 9.24 7.85 21.23
N GLU A 203 10.48 8.36 21.16
CA GLU A 203 11.07 8.81 19.91
C GLU A 203 11.20 7.66 18.89
N THR A 204 11.58 6.47 19.34
CA THR A 204 11.66 5.28 18.50
C THR A 204 10.29 4.89 17.95
N ALA A 205 9.25 4.87 18.78
CA ALA A 205 7.89 4.57 18.33
C ALA A 205 7.42 5.56 17.24
N LEU A 206 7.66 6.86 17.45
CA LEU A 206 7.36 7.90 16.47
C LEU A 206 8.13 7.72 15.16
N ARG A 207 9.46 7.52 15.24
CA ARG A 207 10.32 7.30 14.08
C ARG A 207 9.89 6.08 13.27
N LEU A 208 9.55 4.98 13.94
CA LEU A 208 9.10 3.77 13.26
C LEU A 208 7.71 3.96 12.63
N LYS A 209 6.78 4.64 13.31
CA LYS A 209 5.47 4.99 12.74
C LYS A 209 5.59 5.85 11.48
N GLU A 210 6.50 6.82 11.51
CA GLU A 210 6.79 7.70 10.38
C GLU A 210 7.41 6.96 9.19
N LYS A 211 8.29 5.99 9.47
CA LYS A 211 8.94 5.15 8.44
C LYS A 211 7.98 4.11 7.85
N TYR A 212 7.15 3.47 8.66
CA TYR A 212 6.29 2.35 8.25
C TYR A 212 4.82 2.75 8.21
N LYS A 213 4.49 3.54 7.18
CA LYS A 213 3.15 4.08 6.96
C LYS A 213 2.20 3.04 6.36
N LEU A 214 1.53 2.31 7.24
CA LEU A 214 0.64 1.21 6.86
C LEU A 214 -0.43 1.58 5.83
N GLN A 215 -1.00 2.78 5.93
CA GLN A 215 -2.04 3.20 4.98
C GLN A 215 -1.51 3.35 3.55
N GLU A 216 -0.28 3.83 3.37
CA GLU A 216 0.37 3.92 2.05
C GLU A 216 0.68 2.51 1.52
N MET A 217 1.23 1.63 2.35
CA MET A 217 1.53 0.24 1.98
C MET A 217 0.30 -0.55 1.55
N LEU A 218 -0.84 -0.33 2.22
CA LEU A 218 -2.11 -0.96 1.86
C LEU A 218 -2.67 -0.39 0.55
N ALA A 219 -2.58 0.94 0.35
CA ALA A 219 -3.04 1.60 -0.86
C ALA A 219 -2.27 1.14 -2.12
N GLU A 220 -0.98 0.83 -2.01
CA GLU A 220 -0.17 0.26 -3.11
C GLU A 220 -0.70 -1.09 -3.64
N LYS A 221 -1.55 -1.77 -2.86
CA LYS A 221 -2.24 -3.02 -3.23
C LYS A 221 -3.76 -2.86 -3.33
N ASP A 222 -4.23 -1.63 -3.54
CA ASP A 222 -5.65 -1.29 -3.67
C ASP A 222 -6.51 -1.66 -2.44
N ILE A 223 -5.89 -1.70 -1.26
CA ILE A 223 -6.57 -1.92 0.02
C ILE A 223 -6.83 -0.56 0.66
N TYR A 224 -8.08 -0.10 0.56
CA TYR A 224 -8.51 1.20 1.06
C TYR A 224 -9.51 1.04 2.22
N PRO A 225 -9.52 1.97 3.18
CA PRO A 225 -10.40 1.88 4.34
C PRO A 225 -11.84 2.30 4.01
N PHE A 226 -12.44 1.86 2.90
CA PHE A 226 -13.79 2.27 2.48
C PHE A 226 -14.92 1.36 3.00
N GLY A 227 -14.61 0.43 3.91
CA GLY A 227 -15.57 -0.53 4.45
C GLY A 227 -15.76 -1.79 3.60
N ASN A 228 -14.88 -2.05 2.64
CA ASN A 228 -14.83 -3.33 1.93
C ASN A 228 -14.28 -4.43 2.83
N LEU A 229 -14.63 -5.68 2.52
CA LEU A 229 -13.98 -6.86 3.07
C LEU A 229 -12.73 -7.18 2.24
N TYR A 230 -11.64 -7.43 2.94
CA TYR A 230 -10.37 -7.83 2.36
C TYR A 230 -9.95 -9.16 2.96
N ARG A 231 -9.36 -10.03 2.13
CA ARG A 231 -8.75 -11.24 2.65
C ARG A 231 -7.58 -10.91 3.57
N LEU A 232 -7.47 -11.63 4.67
CA LEU A 232 -6.43 -11.47 5.68
C LEU A 232 -5.03 -11.68 5.09
N ASP A 233 -4.89 -12.68 4.21
CA ASP A 233 -3.64 -12.94 3.49
C ASP A 233 -3.25 -11.78 2.57
N GLY A 234 -4.20 -11.19 1.85
CA GLY A 234 -3.96 -10.00 1.02
C GLY A 234 -3.43 -8.80 1.81
N ILE A 235 -3.94 -8.56 3.03
CA ILE A 235 -3.43 -7.50 3.92
C ILE A 235 -2.00 -7.81 4.40
N ILE A 236 -1.74 -9.06 4.78
CA ILE A 236 -0.42 -9.52 5.20
C ILE A 236 0.59 -9.36 4.05
N ASP A 237 0.21 -9.79 2.84
CA ASP A 237 1.06 -9.76 1.66
C ASP A 237 1.35 -8.33 1.20
N ALA A 238 0.38 -7.41 1.31
CA ALA A 238 0.61 -6.00 1.00
C ALA A 238 1.71 -5.39 1.86
N ILE A 239 1.62 -5.59 3.18
CA ILE A 239 2.61 -5.09 4.13
C ILE A 239 3.95 -5.83 3.96
N ALA A 240 3.92 -7.15 3.75
CA ALA A 240 5.13 -7.93 3.55
C ALA A 240 5.86 -7.55 2.25
N THR A 241 5.13 -7.22 1.18
CA THR A 241 5.72 -6.73 -0.06
C THR A 241 6.45 -5.40 0.15
N ALA A 242 5.84 -4.47 0.88
CA ALA A 242 6.42 -3.16 1.14
C ALA A 242 7.61 -3.19 2.11
N THR A 243 7.62 -4.13 3.05
CA THR A 243 8.61 -4.18 4.14
C THR A 243 9.66 -5.26 4.00
N GLY A 244 9.43 -6.27 3.15
CA GLY A 244 10.23 -7.50 3.09
C GLY A 244 9.96 -8.49 4.24
N HIS A 245 9.02 -8.18 5.16
CA HIS A 245 8.81 -8.95 6.38
C HIS A 245 7.34 -9.14 6.73
N LYS A 246 7.00 -10.30 7.30
CA LYS A 246 5.62 -10.65 7.63
C LYS A 246 5.15 -9.95 8.92
N PRO A 247 4.07 -9.14 8.87
CA PRO A 247 3.43 -8.61 10.07
C PRO A 247 2.57 -9.65 10.79
N GLN A 248 2.04 -9.31 11.96
CA GLN A 248 0.83 -9.95 12.48
C GLN A 248 -0.36 -8.99 12.40
N ILE A 249 -1.54 -9.55 12.14
CA ILE A 249 -2.79 -8.82 12.06
C ILE A 249 -3.75 -9.31 13.15
N GLN A 250 -4.24 -8.38 13.96
CA GLN A 250 -5.30 -8.64 14.93
C GLN A 250 -6.60 -8.02 14.44
N CYS A 251 -7.68 -8.78 14.57
CA CYS A 251 -9.02 -8.32 14.29
C CYS A 251 -9.90 -8.42 15.53
N SER A 252 -11.00 -7.68 15.52
CA SER A 252 -11.99 -7.67 16.60
C SER A 252 -13.37 -7.47 16.02
N LEU A 253 -14.38 -8.08 16.64
CA LEU A 253 -15.74 -8.03 16.13
C LEU A 253 -16.42 -6.71 16.51
N TYR A 254 -17.01 -6.05 15.51
CA TYR A 254 -18.14 -5.17 15.74
C TYR A 254 -19.43 -5.93 15.37
N LYS A 255 -20.21 -6.29 16.39
CA LYS A 255 -21.32 -7.25 16.27
C LYS A 255 -20.81 -8.57 15.65
N GLN A 256 -21.08 -8.81 14.36
CA GLN A 256 -20.68 -10.01 13.63
C GLN A 256 -19.64 -9.73 12.54
N VAL A 257 -19.24 -8.47 12.35
CA VAL A 257 -18.28 -8.08 11.31
C VAL A 257 -16.88 -8.01 11.92
N PRO A 258 -15.90 -8.79 11.44
CA PRO A 258 -14.52 -8.69 11.90
C PRO A 258 -13.87 -7.43 11.31
N LEU A 259 -13.44 -6.53 12.18
CA LEU A 259 -12.74 -5.31 11.81
C LEU A 259 -11.23 -5.47 12.03
N LEU A 260 -10.42 -4.88 11.16
CA LEU A 260 -8.98 -4.69 11.42
C LEU A 260 -8.81 -3.86 12.69
N SER A 261 -8.16 -4.42 13.71
CA SER A 261 -8.00 -3.78 15.01
C SER A 261 -6.57 -3.24 15.17
N ASN A 262 -5.58 -4.13 15.12
CA ASN A 262 -4.16 -3.77 15.24
C ASN A 262 -3.32 -4.45 14.18
N VAL A 263 -2.27 -3.77 13.74
CA VAL A 263 -1.17 -4.30 12.93
C VAL A 263 0.10 -4.27 13.75
N PHE A 264 0.81 -5.39 13.77
CA PHE A 264 2.06 -5.57 14.50
C PHE A 264 3.20 -5.68 13.49
N LEU A 265 4.14 -4.74 13.58
CA LEU A 265 5.45 -4.82 12.92
C LEU A 265 6.49 -5.21 13.95
N CYS A 266 7.42 -6.09 13.59
CA CYS A 266 8.43 -6.59 14.51
C CYS A 266 9.80 -6.05 14.17
N PHE A 267 10.56 -5.73 15.21
CA PHE A 267 11.92 -5.25 15.10
C PHE A 267 12.84 -6.08 15.99
N ASP A 268 14.11 -6.11 15.64
CA ASP A 268 15.15 -6.62 16.53
C ASP A 268 15.15 -5.93 17.91
N TYR A 269 15.86 -6.50 18.86
CA TYR A 269 15.81 -6.08 20.27
C TYR A 269 16.20 -4.61 20.52
N ASN A 270 16.85 -3.94 19.57
CA ASN A 270 17.21 -2.52 19.67
C ASN A 270 16.36 -1.61 18.75
N ALA A 271 15.28 -2.14 18.14
CA ALA A 271 14.35 -1.40 17.30
C ALA A 271 14.99 -0.71 16.07
N THR A 272 16.00 -1.36 15.48
CA THR A 272 16.74 -0.84 14.33
C THR A 272 16.28 -1.51 13.04
N ASN A 273 16.26 -2.84 13.01
CA ASN A 273 15.97 -3.63 11.83
C ASN A 273 14.59 -4.27 11.97
N ILE A 274 13.79 -4.15 10.90
CA ILE A 274 12.53 -4.89 10.80
C ILE A 274 12.86 -6.39 10.64
N ILE A 275 12.04 -7.24 11.24
CA ILE A 275 12.15 -8.69 11.19
C ILE A 275 10.76 -9.30 10.98
N ASP A 276 10.71 -10.56 10.58
CA ASP A 276 9.46 -11.30 10.58
C ASP A 276 8.88 -11.39 11.98
N CYS A 277 7.60 -11.11 12.12
CA CYS A 277 6.93 -11.37 13.38
C CYS A 277 6.80 -12.88 13.62
N PRO A 278 7.01 -13.36 14.87
CA PRO A 278 6.79 -14.77 15.21
C PRO A 278 5.39 -15.23 14.80
N VAL A 279 5.18 -16.50 14.46
CA VAL A 279 3.83 -16.93 14.05
C VAL A 279 2.89 -16.94 15.27
N LYS A 280 1.87 -16.06 15.26
CA LYS A 280 0.81 -16.02 16.29
C LYS A 280 -0.52 -15.66 15.64
N LYS A 281 -1.50 -16.56 15.74
CA LYS A 281 -2.86 -16.33 15.20
C LYS A 281 -3.60 -15.33 16.08
N ARG A 282 -3.70 -14.07 15.63
CA ARG A 282 -4.42 -12.96 16.32
C ARG A 282 -5.73 -12.57 15.65
N CYS A 283 -5.98 -13.08 14.45
CA CYS A 283 -7.25 -13.01 13.78
C CYS A 283 -7.66 -14.41 13.34
N ARG A 284 -8.93 -14.76 13.54
CA ARG A 284 -9.47 -16.09 13.21
C ARG A 284 -10.35 -16.11 11.96
N TYR A 285 -10.51 -14.95 11.32
CA TYR A 285 -11.36 -14.75 10.16
C TYR A 285 -10.48 -14.58 8.93
N ASP A 286 -10.93 -15.13 7.80
CA ASP A 286 -10.20 -15.07 6.54
C ASP A 286 -10.43 -13.75 5.81
N GLU A 287 -11.52 -13.04 6.13
CA GLU A 287 -11.83 -11.72 5.60
C GLU A 287 -12.09 -10.75 6.75
N ILE A 288 -11.58 -9.52 6.62
CA ILE A 288 -11.76 -8.45 7.61
C ILE A 288 -12.10 -7.13 6.90
N MET A 289 -12.85 -6.28 7.61
CA MET A 289 -13.23 -4.95 7.12
C MET A 289 -12.30 -3.88 7.69
N ILE A 290 -12.00 -2.87 6.86
CA ILE A 290 -11.34 -1.63 7.31
C ILE A 290 -12.33 -0.46 7.10
N PRO A 291 -13.01 0.00 8.15
CA PRO A 291 -14.06 1.02 8.04
C PRO A 291 -13.50 2.45 7.92
N TYR A 292 -14.11 3.28 7.07
CA TYR A 292 -13.81 4.71 6.99
C TYR A 292 -14.55 5.52 8.07
N TYR A 293 -15.78 5.12 8.35
CA TYR A 293 -16.70 5.83 9.24
C TYR A 293 -17.08 4.97 10.44
N MET A 294 -17.49 5.66 11.50
CA MET A 294 -18.18 5.04 12.62
C MET A 294 -19.54 4.51 12.15
N PHE A 295 -19.89 3.29 12.57
CA PHE A 295 -21.19 2.71 12.32
C PHE A 295 -22.22 3.37 13.24
N GLY A 296 -23.40 3.71 12.70
CA GLY A 296 -24.49 4.30 13.49
C GLY A 296 -24.35 5.80 13.78
N SER A 297 -23.22 6.45 13.45
CA SER A 297 -23.19 7.92 13.40
C SER A 297 -24.02 8.39 12.21
N ARG A 298 -25.07 9.19 12.44
CA ARG A 298 -25.88 9.77 11.37
C ARG A 298 -24.95 10.58 10.45
N ARG A 299 -25.03 10.33 9.14
CA ARG A 299 -24.42 11.20 8.14
C ARG A 299 -25.22 12.51 8.19
N ASN A 300 -24.61 13.57 8.72
CA ASN A 300 -25.09 14.92 8.48
C ASN A 300 -24.54 15.38 7.13
#